data_AF-A0A1V5VB59-F1
#
_entry.id   AF-A0A1V5VB59-F1
#
_cell.length_a   1.000
_cell.length_b   1.000
_cell.length_c   1.000
_cell.angle_alpha   90.00
_cell.angle_beta   90.00
_cell.angle_gamma   90.00
#
_symmetry.space_group_name_H-M   'P 1'
#
loop_
_entity.id
_entity.type
_entity.pdbx_description
1 polymer ?
#
loop_
_entity_poly.entity_id
_entity_poly.type
_entity_poly.pdbx_seq_one_letter_code
_entity_poly.pdbx_strand_id
1 'polypeptide(L)'
;MTAYALMMVLAFMSSVFIFLPSEAILLTLANIDKVPPIEAFGRTLEVARYSTDFPWLLPFAAAFGSNFGSWLYYLMGKGSLNISDKLRKKIESFDFERLGKGREAVIFVSGVVSIPPVSATAIASGMIRFNFARYYAVSFAGKVVRYYLVLLIGRAAVETALRLF
;
A
#
# COMPACT_ATOMS: atom_id res chain seq x y z
N MET A 1 -10.36 7.73 17.80
CA MET A 1 -9.26 7.12 17.01
C MET A 1 -8.50 8.26 16.37
N THR A 2 -7.17 8.20 16.28
CA THR A 2 -6.39 9.20 15.53
C THR A 2 -6.43 8.89 14.03
N ALA A 3 -6.27 9.89 13.17
CA ALA A 3 -6.26 9.71 11.71
C ALA A 3 -5.24 8.65 11.25
N TYR A 4 -4.12 8.50 11.97
CA TYR A 4 -3.08 7.50 11.70
C TYR A 4 -3.57 6.06 11.88
N ALA A 5 -4.33 5.79 12.95
CA ALA A 5 -4.86 4.45 13.21
C ALA A 5 -5.89 4.05 12.13
N LEU A 6 -6.74 4.99 11.73
CA LEU A 6 -7.69 4.80 10.64
C LEU A 6 -6.96 4.54 9.31
N MET A 7 -5.92 5.31 9.00
CA MET A 7 -5.08 5.11 7.82
C MET A 7 -4.44 3.72 7.79
N MET A 8 -3.88 3.25 8.91
CA MET A 8 -3.27 1.92 9.00
C MET A 8 -4.30 0.81 8.71
N VAL A 9 -5.47 0.86 9.34
CA VAL A 9 -6.51 -0.15 9.17
C VAL A 9 -7.04 -0.16 7.73
N LEU A 10 -7.34 1.01 7.18
CA LEU A 10 -7.87 1.11 5.82
C LEU A 10 -6.82 0.74 4.77
N ALA A 11 -5.54 1.09 4.96
CA ALA A 11 -4.45 0.67 4.07
C ALA A 11 -4.22 -0.85 4.12
N PHE A 12 -4.35 -1.46 5.30
CA PHE A 12 -4.33 -2.92 5.43
C PHE A 12 -5.48 -3.56 4.66
N MET A 13 -6.71 -3.09 4.86
CA MET A 13 -7.88 -3.62 4.16
C MET A 13 -7.79 -3.43 2.64
N SER A 14 -7.27 -2.28 2.20
CA SER A 14 -6.98 -1.99 0.79
C SER A 14 -6.02 -2.99 0.18
N SER A 15 -4.94 -3.31 0.90
CA SER A 15 -3.97 -4.29 0.45
C SER A 15 -4.56 -5.70 0.38
N VAL A 16 -5.48 -6.10 1.26
CA VAL A 16 -5.99 -7.48 1.35
C VAL A 16 -7.18 -7.74 0.43
N PHE A 17 -8.13 -6.81 0.37
CA PHE A 17 -9.42 -7.02 -0.29
C PHE A 17 -9.56 -6.26 -1.61
N ILE A 18 -8.53 -5.53 -2.05
CA ILE A 18 -8.64 -4.61 -3.20
C ILE A 18 -9.82 -3.65 -2.97
N PHE A 19 -9.98 -3.19 -1.72
CA PHE A 19 -11.09 -2.34 -1.31
C PHE A 19 -10.59 -0.92 -1.05
N LEU A 20 -11.05 0.06 -1.82
CA LEU A 20 -10.59 1.46 -1.89
C LEU A 20 -9.06 1.60 -2.01
N PRO A 21 -8.51 2.22 -3.08
CA PRO A 21 -7.07 2.42 -3.18
C PRO A 21 -6.56 3.24 -1.98
N SER A 22 -5.55 2.71 -1.28
CA SER A 22 -4.91 3.34 -0.11
C SER A 22 -4.44 4.77 -0.36
N GLU A 23 -4.19 5.11 -1.61
CA GLU A 23 -3.83 6.42 -2.13
C GLU A 23 -5.01 7.41 -2.01
N ALA A 24 -6.22 6.98 -2.36
CA ALA A 24 -7.42 7.81 -2.21
C ALA A 24 -7.75 8.06 -0.74
N ILE A 25 -7.57 7.05 0.10
CA ILE A 25 -7.74 7.17 1.56
C ILE A 25 -6.72 8.17 2.13
N LEU A 26 -5.46 8.05 1.72
CA LEU A 26 -4.39 8.97 2.12
C LEU A 26 -4.72 10.41 1.73
N LEU A 27 -5.15 10.65 0.49
CA LEU A 27 -5.48 11.98 0.01
C LEU A 27 -6.69 12.59 0.72
N THR A 28 -7.69 11.77 1.04
CA THR A 28 -8.84 12.19 1.82
C THR A 28 -8.41 12.64 3.22
N LEU A 29 -7.65 11.81 3.92
CA LEU A 29 -7.20 12.10 5.28
C LEU A 29 -6.21 13.28 5.32
N ALA A 30 -5.41 13.47 4.27
CA ALA A 30 -4.44 14.57 4.19
C ALA A 30 -5.05 15.94 3.85
N ASN A 31 -6.28 15.95 3.32
CA ASN A 31 -7.03 17.16 2.94
C ASN A 31 -8.38 17.21 3.66
N ILE A 32 -8.42 16.73 4.89
CA ILE A 32 -9.64 16.51 5.68
C ILE A 32 -10.52 17.76 5.79
N ASP A 33 -9.91 18.94 5.74
CA ASP A 33 -10.56 20.25 5.83
C ASP A 33 -11.28 20.67 4.53
N LYS A 34 -11.05 19.95 3.43
CA LYS A 34 -11.46 20.32 2.08
C LYS A 34 -12.31 19.25 1.38
N VAL A 35 -12.52 18.09 1.99
CA VAL A 35 -13.16 16.94 1.34
C VAL A 35 -14.54 16.66 1.96
N PRO A 36 -15.60 16.49 1.16
CA PRO A 36 -16.92 16.09 1.67
C PRO A 36 -16.88 14.69 2.32
N PRO A 37 -17.82 14.36 3.23
CA PRO A 37 -17.86 13.07 3.90
C PRO A 37 -17.91 11.91 2.89
N ILE A 38 -17.11 10.87 3.15
CA ILE A 38 -17.01 9.70 2.26
C ILE A 38 -17.79 8.54 2.88
N GLU A 39 -18.60 7.87 2.07
CA GLU A 39 -19.23 6.61 2.46
C GLU A 39 -18.23 5.45 2.31
N ALA A 40 -17.93 4.78 3.42
CA ALA A 40 -17.14 3.55 3.42
C ALA A 40 -17.84 2.49 4.27
N PHE A 41 -17.94 1.26 3.75
CA PHE A 41 -18.56 0.13 4.44
C PHE A 41 -20.01 0.38 4.88
N GLY A 42 -20.80 1.12 4.08
CA GLY A 42 -22.20 1.44 4.42
C GLY A 42 -22.36 2.40 5.60
N ARG A 43 -21.27 3.06 6.04
CA ARG A 43 -21.31 4.15 7.02
C ARG A 43 -20.66 5.40 6.42
N THR A 44 -21.29 6.55 6.66
CA THR A 44 -20.68 7.85 6.39
C THR A 44 -19.51 8.05 7.37
N LEU A 45 -18.29 8.06 6.85
CA LEU A 45 -17.13 8.48 7.63
C LEU A 45 -17.11 10.01 7.64
N GLU A 46 -17.49 10.61 8.77
CA GLU A 46 -17.18 12.01 9.08
C GLU A 46 -15.68 12.15 9.30
N VAL A 47 -14.92 12.18 8.21
CA VAL A 47 -13.46 12.25 8.22
C VAL A 47 -13.00 13.49 9.02
N ALA A 48 -13.74 14.59 8.97
CA ALA A 48 -13.51 15.83 9.73
C ALA A 48 -13.39 15.68 11.26
N ARG A 49 -13.84 14.56 11.87
CA ARG A 49 -13.64 14.29 13.31
C ARG A 49 -12.23 13.78 13.66
N TYR A 50 -11.42 13.44 12.66
CA TYR A 50 -10.10 12.85 12.86
C TYR A 50 -9.02 13.91 12.67
N SER A 51 -8.64 14.61 13.73
CA SER A 51 -7.53 15.57 13.64
C SER A 51 -6.22 14.87 13.25
N THR A 52 -5.43 15.55 12.43
CA THR A 52 -4.11 15.09 12.01
C THR A 52 -3.08 16.15 12.36
N ASP A 53 -2.42 16.00 13.50
CA ASP A 53 -1.43 16.99 13.97
C ASP A 53 -0.20 17.07 13.05
N PHE A 54 0.12 15.96 12.37
CA PHE A 54 1.30 15.77 11.54
C PHE A 54 0.94 15.01 10.24
N PRO A 55 0.46 15.70 9.19
CA PRO A 55 0.03 15.08 7.94
C PRO A 55 1.10 14.21 7.27
N TRP A 56 2.38 14.53 7.48
CA TRP A 56 3.53 13.76 7.00
C TRP A 56 3.71 12.40 7.65
N LEU A 57 3.01 12.09 8.75
CA LEU A 57 3.00 10.73 9.32
C LEU A 57 1.96 9.82 8.66
N LEU A 58 0.98 10.36 7.92
CA LEU A 58 -0.01 9.55 7.21
C LEU A 58 0.61 8.61 6.15
N PRO A 59 1.62 9.02 5.35
CA PRO A 59 2.33 8.11 4.46
C PRO A 59 2.99 6.92 5.17
N PHE A 60 3.57 7.16 6.35
CA PHE A 60 4.16 6.09 7.18
C PHE A 60 3.08 5.13 7.69
N ALA A 61 1.97 5.65 8.20
CA ALA A 61 0.82 4.86 8.62
C ALA A 61 0.24 4.03 7.45
N ALA A 62 0.11 4.63 6.28
CA ALA A 62 -0.32 3.96 5.05
C ALA A 62 0.64 2.83 4.66
N ALA A 63 1.95 3.12 4.65
CA ALA A 63 2.98 2.14 4.35
C ALA A 63 2.93 0.97 5.32
N PHE A 64 2.75 1.23 6.61
CA PHE A 64 2.70 0.19 7.64
C PHE A 64 1.50 -0.75 7.44
N GLY A 65 0.29 -0.20 7.32
CA GLY A 65 -0.92 -0.99 7.08
C GLY A 65 -0.85 -1.81 5.79
N SER A 66 -0.43 -1.17 4.69
CA SER A 66 -0.27 -1.81 3.39
C SER A 66 0.83 -2.88 3.38
N ASN A 67 1.94 -2.65 4.10
CA ASN A 67 3.01 -3.65 4.20
C ASN A 67 2.61 -4.87 5.02
N PHE A 68 1.78 -4.66 6.05
CA PHE A 68 1.20 -5.74 6.81
C PHE A 68 0.24 -6.59 5.95
N GLY A 69 -0.56 -5.99 5.06
CA GLY A 69 -1.36 -6.75 4.10
C GLY A 69 -0.49 -7.57 3.13
N SER A 70 0.63 -7.00 2.69
CA SER A 70 1.60 -7.68 1.82
C SER A 70 2.37 -8.82 2.49
N TRP A 71 2.41 -8.86 3.82
CA TRP A 71 2.94 -10.00 4.55
C TRP A 71 2.08 -11.26 4.37
N LEU A 72 0.75 -11.12 4.32
CA LEU A 72 -0.14 -12.26 4.10
C LEU A 72 0.16 -12.94 2.75
N TYR A 73 0.34 -12.14 1.70
CA TYR A 73 0.73 -12.66 0.38
C TYR A 73 2.09 -13.34 0.37
N TYR A 74 3.05 -12.84 1.15
CA TYR A 74 4.33 -13.51 1.33
C TYR A 74 4.16 -14.89 2.01
N LEU A 75 3.32 -14.97 3.05
CA LEU A 75 3.01 -16.24 3.72
C LEU A 75 2.28 -17.23 2.79
N MET A 76 1.38 -16.74 1.94
CA MET A 76 0.78 -17.53 0.87
C MET A 76 1.86 -18.15 -0.01
N GLY A 77 2.82 -17.36 -0.49
CA GLY A 77 3.92 -17.86 -1.31
C GLY A 77 4.79 -18.91 -0.63
N LYS A 78 5.00 -18.79 0.69
CA LYS A 78 5.77 -19.76 1.48
C LYS A 78 5.05 -21.12 1.62
N GLY A 79 3.80 -21.24 1.15
CA GLY A 79 2.97 -22.43 1.31
C GLY A 79 2.26 -22.49 2.67
N SER A 80 2.21 -21.38 3.42
CA SER A 80 1.50 -21.30 4.69
C SER A 80 -0.01 -21.08 4.51
N LEU A 81 -0.45 -20.71 3.30
CA LEU A 81 -1.85 -20.45 2.95
C LEU A 81 -2.09 -20.98 1.51
N ASN A 82 -3.25 -21.57 1.26
CA ASN A 82 -3.59 -22.12 -0.07
C ASN A 82 -3.71 -21.01 -1.13
N ILE A 83 -3.05 -21.18 -2.27
CA ILE A 83 -3.09 -20.26 -3.42
C ILE A 83 -3.98 -20.85 -4.52
N SER A 84 -4.81 -20.02 -5.15
CA SER A 84 -5.56 -20.40 -6.36
C SER A 84 -4.62 -20.61 -7.56
N ASP A 85 -4.86 -21.66 -8.35
CA ASP A 85 -4.04 -22.02 -9.52
C ASP A 85 -3.85 -20.88 -10.54
N LYS A 86 -4.83 -19.99 -10.69
CA LYS A 86 -4.73 -18.81 -11.58
C LYS A 86 -3.64 -17.84 -11.12
N LEU A 87 -3.56 -17.61 -9.80
CA LEU A 87 -2.58 -16.70 -9.21
C LEU A 87 -1.19 -17.32 -9.29
N ARG A 88 -1.08 -18.63 -9.03
CA ARG A 88 0.15 -19.40 -9.16
C ARG A 88 0.74 -19.32 -10.58
N LYS A 89 -0.07 -19.56 -11.62
CA LYS A 89 0.38 -19.47 -13.03
C LYS A 89 0.89 -18.08 -13.42
N LYS A 90 0.23 -17.01 -12.93
CA LYS A 90 0.65 -15.62 -13.20
C LYS A 90 1.97 -15.25 -12.51
N ILE A 91 2.31 -15.95 -11.44
CA ILE A 91 3.56 -15.74 -10.69
C ILE A 91 4.67 -16.61 -11.25
N GLU A 92 4.38 -17.85 -11.65
CA GLU A 92 5.33 -18.72 -12.36
C GLU A 92 5.78 -18.11 -13.70
N SER A 93 4.94 -17.32 -14.38
CA SER A 93 5.38 -16.55 -15.56
C SER A 93 6.38 -15.43 -15.23
N PHE A 94 6.47 -15.03 -13.96
CA PHE A 94 7.40 -14.01 -13.50
C PHE A 94 8.61 -14.68 -12.86
N ASP A 95 9.69 -14.82 -13.63
CA ASP A 95 10.89 -15.55 -13.24
C ASP A 95 11.73 -14.78 -12.21
N PHE A 96 11.23 -14.72 -10.97
CA PHE A 96 11.85 -14.00 -9.85
C PHE A 96 13.20 -14.60 -9.44
N GLU A 97 13.42 -15.87 -9.79
CA GLU A 97 14.63 -16.61 -9.47
C GLU A 97 15.82 -16.09 -10.29
N ARG A 98 15.60 -15.84 -11.59
CA ARG A 98 16.60 -15.25 -12.52
C ARG A 98 17.11 -13.86 -12.12
N LEU A 99 16.38 -13.13 -11.29
CA LEU A 99 16.79 -11.79 -10.85
C LEU A 99 18.04 -11.78 -9.97
N GLY A 100 18.44 -12.91 -9.38
CA GLY A 100 19.67 -13.01 -8.57
C GLY A 100 19.76 -11.92 -7.50
N LYS A 101 20.74 -11.01 -7.63
CA LYS A 101 20.94 -9.86 -6.72
C LYS A 101 19.94 -8.71 -6.93
N GLY A 102 19.25 -8.66 -8.06
CA GLY A 102 18.26 -7.62 -8.40
C GLY A 102 16.89 -7.78 -7.73
N ARG A 103 16.69 -8.83 -6.94
CA ARG A 103 15.41 -9.13 -6.26
C ARG A 103 14.95 -7.98 -5.37
N GLU A 104 15.86 -7.39 -4.60
CA GLU A 104 15.56 -6.26 -3.71
C GLU A 104 15.14 -5.03 -4.51
N ALA A 105 15.82 -4.72 -5.61
CA ALA A 105 15.44 -3.63 -6.50
C ALA A 105 14.03 -3.83 -7.09
N VAL A 106 13.68 -5.05 -7.51
CA VAL A 106 12.33 -5.35 -8.03
C VAL A 106 11.26 -5.24 -6.96
N ILE A 107 11.52 -5.71 -5.73
CA ILE A 107 10.60 -5.54 -4.59
C ILE A 107 10.39 -4.05 -4.30
N PHE A 108 11.49 -3.28 -4.27
CA PHE A 108 11.43 -1.85 -4.01
C PHE A 108 10.64 -1.11 -5.09
N VAL A 109 11.00 -1.30 -6.36
CA VAL A 109 10.32 -0.69 -7.51
C VAL A 109 8.85 -1.09 -7.53
N SER A 110 8.52 -2.36 -7.31
CA SER A 110 7.14 -2.82 -7.15
C SER A 110 6.40 -2.06 -6.04
N GLY A 111 7.04 -1.86 -4.88
CA GLY A 111 6.50 -1.06 -3.79
C GLY A 111 6.25 0.40 -4.14
N VAL A 112 7.08 0.98 -5.02
CA VAL A 112 6.98 2.38 -5.49
C VAL A 112 5.92 2.55 -6.57
N VAL A 113 5.95 1.72 -7.62
CA VAL A 113 5.15 1.92 -8.84
C VAL A 113 4.01 0.92 -9.02
N SER A 114 3.85 -0.08 -8.16
CA SER A 114 2.88 -1.19 -8.33
C SER A 114 3.04 -2.02 -9.61
N ILE A 115 4.17 -1.91 -10.27
CA ILE A 115 4.53 -2.66 -11.47
C ILE A 115 5.87 -3.36 -11.18
N PRO A 116 5.92 -4.69 -11.03
CA PRO A 116 4.80 -5.65 -10.97
C PRO A 116 3.89 -5.41 -9.74
N PRO A 117 2.67 -5.96 -9.70
CA PRO A 117 1.81 -5.85 -8.53
C PRO A 117 2.51 -6.33 -7.26
N VAL A 118 2.43 -5.55 -6.19
CA VAL A 118 3.10 -5.84 -4.91
C VAL A 118 2.72 -7.22 -4.40
N SER A 119 1.46 -7.63 -4.53
CA SER A 119 0.99 -8.97 -4.17
C SER A 119 1.71 -10.09 -4.93
N ALA A 120 1.97 -9.91 -6.23
CA ALA A 120 2.70 -10.89 -7.02
C ALA A 120 4.17 -11.01 -6.56
N THR A 121 4.84 -9.88 -6.32
CA THR A 121 6.22 -9.89 -5.80
C THR A 121 6.32 -10.46 -4.39
N ALA A 122 5.29 -10.27 -3.56
CA ALA A 122 5.18 -10.82 -2.22
C ALA A 122 5.12 -12.35 -2.26
N ILE A 123 4.19 -12.89 -3.06
CA ILE A 123 4.01 -14.33 -3.23
C ILE A 123 5.27 -14.94 -3.85
N ALA A 124 5.83 -14.33 -4.91
CA ALA A 124 7.07 -14.80 -5.53
C ALA A 124 8.22 -14.87 -4.52
N SER A 125 8.39 -13.84 -3.70
CA SER A 125 9.40 -13.79 -2.62
C SER A 125 9.18 -14.89 -1.57
N GLY A 126 7.91 -15.20 -1.26
CA GLY A 126 7.55 -16.30 -0.37
C GLY A 126 7.86 -17.67 -0.96
N MET A 127 7.58 -17.88 -2.26
CA MET A 127 7.82 -19.15 -2.97
C MET A 127 9.30 -19.52 -2.99
N ILE A 128 10.18 -18.54 -3.22
CA ILE A 128 11.64 -18.75 -3.20
C ILE A 128 12.24 -18.70 -1.78
N ARG A 129 11.41 -18.63 -0.73
CA ARG A 129 11.82 -18.51 0.68
C ARG A 129 12.84 -17.38 0.91
N PHE A 130 12.64 -16.24 0.26
CA PHE A 130 13.50 -15.07 0.45
C PHE A 130 13.51 -14.64 1.92
N ASN A 131 14.53 -13.92 2.39
CA ASN A 131 14.55 -13.49 3.79
C ASN A 131 13.38 -12.54 4.08
N PHE A 132 12.48 -12.93 4.99
CA PHE A 132 11.28 -12.16 5.32
C PHE A 132 11.59 -10.75 5.82
N ALA A 133 12.57 -10.59 6.70
CA ALA A 133 12.94 -9.28 7.25
C ALA A 133 13.43 -8.34 6.14
N ARG A 134 14.22 -8.86 5.18
CA ARG A 134 14.67 -8.08 4.02
C ARG A 134 13.52 -7.72 3.10
N TYR A 135 12.67 -8.68 2.76
CA TYR A 135 11.46 -8.41 1.96
C TYR A 135 10.60 -7.33 2.62
N TYR A 136 10.33 -7.47 3.92
CA TYR A 136 9.50 -6.55 4.67
C TYR A 136 10.09 -5.14 4.67
N ALA A 137 11.40 -5.00 4.96
CA ALA A 137 12.08 -3.72 4.99
C ALA A 137 12.11 -3.02 3.62
N VAL A 138 12.46 -3.76 2.56
CA VAL A 138 12.56 -3.23 1.20
C VAL A 138 11.19 -2.85 0.64
N SER A 139 10.17 -3.70 0.85
CA SER A 139 8.78 -3.42 0.45
C SER A 139 8.20 -2.23 1.22
N PHE A 140 8.50 -2.14 2.53
CA PHE A 140 8.12 -1.00 3.36
C PHE A 140 8.73 0.29 2.84
N ALA A 141 10.05 0.30 2.57
CA ALA A 141 10.74 1.48 2.07
C ALA A 141 10.14 1.97 0.73
N GLY A 142 9.87 1.06 -0.21
CA GLY A 142 9.23 1.41 -1.49
C GLY A 142 7.84 2.02 -1.30
N LYS A 143 7.04 1.47 -0.38
CA LYS A 143 5.70 2.00 -0.07
C LYS A 143 5.75 3.35 0.64
N VAL A 144 6.69 3.57 1.55
CA VAL A 144 6.89 4.88 2.18
C VAL A 144 7.14 5.91 1.09
N VAL A 145 8.08 5.65 0.18
CA VAL A 145 8.37 6.54 -0.97
C VAL A 145 7.11 6.79 -1.80
N ARG A 146 6.38 5.72 -2.16
CA ARG A 146 5.13 5.83 -2.92
C ARG A 146 4.11 6.74 -2.23
N TYR A 147 3.82 6.50 -0.96
CA TYR A 147 2.80 7.26 -0.25
C TYR A 147 3.23 8.71 0.00
N TYR A 148 4.52 8.98 0.15
CA TYR A 148 5.02 10.36 0.14
C TYR A 148 4.83 11.03 -1.22
N LEU A 149 5.14 10.34 -2.32
CA LEU A 149 4.88 10.88 -3.66
C LEU A 149 3.40 11.17 -3.87
N VAL A 150 2.50 10.25 -3.48
CA VAL A 150 1.05 10.44 -3.55
C VAL A 150 0.62 11.65 -2.72
N LEU A 151 1.12 11.80 -1.50
CA LEU A 151 0.80 12.95 -0.65
C LEU A 151 1.23 14.27 -1.29
N LEU A 152 2.47 14.35 -1.77
CA LEU A 152 3.03 15.57 -2.37
C LEU A 152 2.33 15.94 -3.67
N ILE A 153 2.18 14.98 -4.59
CA ILE A 153 1.52 15.18 -5.89
C ILE A 153 0.05 15.52 -5.69
N GLY A 154 -0.65 14.80 -4.81
CA GLY A 154 -2.06 15.04 -4.58
C GLY A 154 -2.34 16.36 -3.87
N ARG A 155 -1.50 16.79 -2.92
CA ARG A 155 -1.61 18.15 -2.37
C ARG A 155 -1.41 19.22 -3.42
N ALA A 156 -0.37 19.10 -4.24
CA ALA A 156 -0.10 20.05 -5.32
C ALA A 156 -1.27 20.10 -6.34
N ALA A 157 -1.84 18.94 -6.69
CA ALA A 157 -2.99 18.84 -7.58
C ALA A 157 -4.23 19.51 -7.00
N VAL A 158 -4.55 19.25 -5.72
CA VAL A 158 -5.70 19.86 -5.02
C VAL A 158 -5.54 21.37 -4.90
N GLU A 159 -4.35 21.85 -4.56
CA GLU A 159 -4.08 23.30 -4.49
C GLU A 159 -4.19 23.98 -5.86
N THR A 160 -3.71 23.33 -6.92
CA THR A 160 -3.82 23.86 -8.29
C THR A 160 -5.28 23.89 -8.74
N ALA A 161 -6.05 22.84 -8.46
CA ALA A 161 -7.48 22.79 -8.77
C ALA A 161 -8.26 23.91 -8.06
N LEU A 162 -7.99 24.14 -6.77
CA LEU A 162 -8.63 25.19 -5.99
C LEU A 162 -8.24 26.62 -6.40
N ARG A 163 -7.15 26.80 -7.16
CA ARG A 163 -6.77 28.11 -7.72
C ARG A 163 -7.42 28.39 -9.08
N LEU A 164 -7.91 27.35 -9.75
CA LEU A 164 -8.52 27.43 -11.08
C LEU A 164 -10.05 27.61 -11.03
N PHE A 165 -10.66 27.39 -9.86
CA PHE A 165 -12.09 27.57 -9.59
C PHE A 165 -12.28 28.63 -8.49
#